data_AF-A0A349HGV0-F1
#
_entry.id   AF-A0A349HGV0-F1
#
_cell.length_a   1.000
_cell.length_b   1.000
_cell.length_c   1.000
_cell.angle_alpha   90.00
_cell.angle_beta   90.00
_cell.angle_gamma   90.00
#
_symmetry.space_group_name_H-M   'P 1'
#
loop_
_entity.id
_entity.type
_entity.pdbx_description
1 polymer ?
#
loop_
_entity_poly.entity_id
_entity_poly.type
_entity_poly.pdbx_seq_one_letter_code
_entity_poly.pdbx_strand_id
1 'polypeptide(L)'
;MGRESIYDCRNFPDMEGKRGMSAEGLISVLGREAAERVMYFWGGTRVSVPDIEELQKLQLRERIIKAFQQGATSAQVAERFGISVRTAQRIRNFSNYVERAPELM
;
A
#
# COMPACT_ATOMS: atom_id res chain seq x y z
N MET A 1 -33.48 20.86 23.74
CA MET A 1 -32.13 20.44 24.14
C MET A 1 -31.46 19.81 22.94
N GLY A 2 -30.74 20.63 22.17
CA GLY A 2 -30.02 20.20 20.98
C GLY A 2 -28.82 19.35 21.40
N ARG A 3 -28.65 18.19 20.75
CA ARG A 3 -27.44 17.38 20.90
C ARG A 3 -26.35 18.06 20.08
N GLU A 4 -25.41 18.71 20.74
CA GLU A 4 -24.19 19.18 20.10
C GLU A 4 -23.33 17.97 19.77
N SER A 5 -23.35 17.56 18.50
CA SER A 5 -22.45 16.58 17.93
C SER A 5 -21.07 17.23 17.78
N ILE A 6 -20.25 17.13 18.83
CA ILE A 6 -18.85 17.58 18.80
C ILE A 6 -18.01 16.52 18.10
N TYR A 7 -18.21 16.38 16.79
CA TYR A 7 -17.22 15.78 15.90
C TYR A 7 -16.98 16.80 14.80
N ASP A 8 -16.07 17.73 15.10
CA ASP A 8 -15.54 18.65 14.11
C ASP A 8 -14.69 17.85 13.11
N CYS A 9 -15.33 17.36 12.05
CA CYS A 9 -14.67 16.62 10.96
C CYS A 9 -13.66 17.47 10.15
N ARG A 10 -13.35 18.71 10.59
CA ARG A 10 -12.55 19.68 9.83
C ARG A 10 -11.08 19.75 10.22
N ASN A 11 -10.65 19.06 11.29
CA ASN A 11 -9.26 19.12 11.75
C ASN A 11 -8.54 17.78 11.58
N PHE A 12 -8.32 17.38 10.32
CA PHE A 12 -7.17 16.53 10.03
C PHE A 12 -5.95 17.45 9.94
N PRO A 13 -4.90 17.25 10.76
CA PRO A 13 -3.72 18.11 10.72
C PRO A 13 -3.17 18.16 9.29
N ASP A 14 -2.82 19.36 8.83
CA ASP A 14 -2.32 19.61 7.48
C ASP A 14 -1.08 18.74 7.24
N MET A 15 -1.29 17.66 6.49
CA MET A 15 -0.31 16.60 6.29
C MET A 15 0.57 16.97 5.10
N GLU A 16 1.50 17.91 5.27
CA GLU A 16 2.61 18.16 4.33
C GLU A 16 2.21 18.09 2.83
N GLY A 17 1.06 18.70 2.45
CA GLY A 17 0.55 18.69 1.08
C GLY A 17 -0.05 17.38 0.55
N LYS A 18 -0.09 16.29 1.34
CA LYS A 18 -0.76 15.03 1.02
C LYS A 18 -2.12 14.96 1.72
N ARG A 19 -3.20 15.09 0.94
CA ARG A 19 -4.59 15.03 1.45
C ARG A 19 -4.84 13.69 2.17
N GLY A 20 -4.99 13.73 3.49
CA GLY A 20 -5.50 12.60 4.26
C GLY A 20 -6.94 12.28 3.85
N MET A 21 -7.28 11.01 3.67
CA MET A 21 -8.66 10.60 3.38
C MET A 21 -9.47 10.52 4.66
N SER A 22 -10.64 11.16 4.69
CA SER A 22 -11.56 11.07 5.83
C SER A 22 -12.28 9.73 5.87
N ALA A 23 -12.82 9.36 7.03
CA ALA A 23 -13.62 8.16 7.22
C ALA A 23 -14.82 8.11 6.26
N GLU A 24 -15.54 9.22 6.11
CA GLU A 24 -16.65 9.38 5.18
C GLU A 24 -16.20 9.19 3.72
N GLY A 25 -15.03 9.74 3.36
CA GLY A 25 -14.43 9.54 2.04
C GLY A 25 -14.14 8.07 1.76
N LEU A 26 -13.54 7.36 2.72
CA LEU A 26 -13.25 5.92 2.59
C LEU A 26 -14.54 5.10 2.42
N ILE A 27 -15.58 5.39 3.22
CA ILE A 27 -16.89 4.73 3.14
C ILE A 27 -17.54 4.98 1.77
N SER A 28 -17.44 6.19 1.23
CA SER A 28 -18.04 6.53 -0.07
C SER A 28 -17.39 5.77 -1.24
N VAL A 29 -16.09 5.47 -1.15
CA VAL A 29 -15.34 4.81 -2.22
C VAL A 29 -15.42 3.28 -2.13
N LEU A 30 -15.27 2.72 -0.93
CA LEU A 30 -15.21 1.27 -0.73
C LEU A 30 -16.56 0.64 -0.32
N GLY A 31 -17.50 1.46 0.16
CA GLY A 31 -18.70 1.00 0.84
C GLY A 31 -18.47 0.76 2.34
N ARG A 32 -19.57 0.73 3.10
CA ARG A 32 -19.56 0.65 4.58
C ARG A 32 -18.79 -0.57 5.09
N GLU A 33 -19.13 -1.77 4.63
CA GLU A 33 -18.54 -3.01 5.15
C GLU A 33 -17.03 -3.10 4.89
N ALA A 34 -16.58 -2.67 3.71
CA ALA A 34 -15.16 -2.70 3.36
C ALA A 34 -14.38 -1.64 4.15
N ALA A 35 -14.92 -0.43 4.29
CA ALA A 35 -14.32 0.63 5.09
C ALA A 35 -14.21 0.22 6.58
N GLU A 36 -15.24 -0.38 7.15
CA GLU A 36 -15.22 -0.89 8.53
C GLU A 36 -14.12 -1.93 8.74
N ARG A 37 -13.92 -2.86 7.80
CA ARG A 37 -12.83 -3.84 7.88
C ARG A 37 -11.46 -3.17 7.82
N VAL A 38 -11.26 -2.22 6.90
CA VAL A 38 -9.99 -1.49 6.78
C VAL A 38 -9.69 -0.73 8.08
N MET A 39 -10.69 -0.04 8.63
CA MET A 39 -10.58 0.66 9.91
C MET A 39 -10.35 -0.29 11.09
N TYR A 40 -10.94 -1.49 11.08
CA TYR A 40 -10.74 -2.48 12.13
C TYR A 40 -9.29 -3.00 12.16
N PHE A 41 -8.72 -3.33 11.00
CA PHE A 41 -7.37 -3.89 10.93
C PHE A 41 -6.27 -2.83 11.04
N TRP A 42 -6.48 -1.63 10.50
CA TRP A 42 -5.45 -0.60 10.38
C TRP A 42 -5.78 0.69 11.13
N GLY A 43 -6.85 0.70 11.93
CA GLY A 43 -7.23 1.81 12.78
C GLY A 43 -6.12 2.17 13.77
N GLY A 44 -5.92 3.46 14.01
CA GLY A 44 -4.84 3.96 14.86
C GLY A 44 -3.45 3.96 14.18
N THR A 45 -3.31 3.36 13.00
CA THR A 45 -2.07 3.39 12.22
C THR A 45 -2.20 4.31 11.00
N ARG A 46 -1.15 5.07 10.71
CA ARG A 46 -1.05 5.81 9.44
C ARG A 46 -0.67 4.84 8.33
N VAL A 47 -1.57 4.65 7.37
CA VAL A 47 -1.32 3.83 6.18
C VAL A 47 -1.08 4.74 4.98
N SER A 48 0.01 4.52 4.27
CA SER A 48 0.30 5.19 2.99
C SER A 48 -0.30 4.39 1.85
N VAL A 49 -1.17 5.02 1.06
CA VAL A 49 -1.69 4.43 -0.17
C VAL A 49 -0.81 4.89 -1.34
N PRO A 50 -0.22 3.96 -2.10
CA PRO A 50 0.58 4.29 -3.28
C PRO A 50 -0.24 5.04 -4.32
N ASP A 51 0.41 5.91 -5.10
CA ASP A 51 -0.22 6.48 -6.29
C ASP A 51 -0.40 5.44 -7.40
N ILE A 52 -1.04 5.82 -8.51
CA ILE A 52 -1.33 4.90 -9.62
C ILE A 52 -0.04 4.36 -10.27
N GLU A 53 1.01 5.19 -10.38
CA GLU A 53 2.27 4.78 -11.00
C GLU A 53 3.04 3.82 -10.11
N GLU A 54 3.09 4.10 -8.81
CA GLU A 54 3.64 3.22 -7.78
C GLU A 54 2.87 1.91 -7.71
N LEU A 55 1.54 1.95 -7.78
CA LEU A 55 0.70 0.76 -7.79
C LEU A 55 1.03 -0.15 -8.98
N GLN A 56 1.20 0.40 -10.19
CA GLN A 56 1.59 -0.38 -11.37
C GLN A 56 2.97 -1.04 -11.18
N LYS A 57 3.94 -0.31 -10.61
CA LYS A 57 5.28 -0.85 -10.30
C LYS A 57 5.19 -1.99 -9.28
N LEU A 58 4.37 -1.82 -8.24
CA LEU A 58 4.14 -2.86 -7.22
C LEU A 58 3.48 -4.10 -7.81
N GLN A 59 2.43 -3.95 -8.63
CA GLN A 59 1.75 -5.06 -9.30
C GLN A 59 2.69 -5.82 -10.24
N LEU A 60 3.51 -5.12 -11.03
CA LEU A 60 4.50 -5.76 -11.89
C LEU A 60 5.48 -6.58 -11.07
N ARG A 61 5.97 -6.01 -9.96
CA ARG A 61 6.89 -6.69 -9.04
C ARG A 61 6.25 -7.92 -8.40
N GLU A 62 5.01 -7.84 -7.96
CA GLU A 62 4.27 -9.00 -7.43
C GLU A 62 4.14 -10.12 -8.46
N ARG A 63 3.86 -9.79 -9.73
CA ARG A 63 3.80 -10.78 -10.82
C ARG A 63 5.15 -11.46 -11.06
N ILE A 64 6.24 -10.70 -10.97
CA ILE A 64 7.60 -11.24 -11.07
C ILE A 64 7.90 -12.18 -9.88
N ILE A 65 7.53 -11.78 -8.66
CA ILE A 65 7.70 -12.62 -7.45
C ILE A 65 6.90 -13.92 -7.57
N LYS A 66 5.64 -13.86 -8.03
CA LYS A 66 4.81 -15.04 -8.27
C LYS A 66 5.44 -15.98 -9.31
N ALA A 67 6.05 -15.44 -10.36
CA ALA A 67 6.77 -16.27 -11.34
C ALA A 67 7.96 -17.01 -10.70
N PHE A 68 8.72 -16.35 -9.83
CA PHE A 68 9.79 -17.00 -9.07
C PHE A 68 9.26 -18.06 -8.08
N GLN A 69 8.14 -17.79 -7.40
CA GLN A 69 7.49 -18.76 -6.50
C GLN A 69 7.02 -20.01 -7.25
N GLN A 70 6.65 -19.87 -8.53
CA GLN A 70 6.32 -20.98 -9.43
C GLN A 70 7.55 -21.73 -9.97
N GLY A 71 8.77 -21.34 -9.57
CA GLY A 71 10.00 -22.00 -9.97
C GLY A 71 10.65 -21.46 -11.25
N ALA A 72 10.18 -20.32 -11.78
CA ALA A 72 10.81 -19.71 -12.95
C ALA A 72 12.24 -19.27 -12.66
N THR A 73 13.14 -19.48 -13.61
CA THR A 73 14.53 -19.01 -13.54
C THR A 73 14.62 -17.52 -13.86
N SER A 74 15.70 -16.87 -13.43
CA SER A 74 15.93 -15.45 -13.72
C SER A 74 15.99 -15.13 -15.22
N ALA A 75 16.42 -16.09 -16.05
CA ALA A 75 16.42 -15.95 -17.51
C ALA A 75 14.99 -15.97 -18.08
N GLN A 76 14.15 -16.89 -17.62
CA GLN A 76 12.75 -16.98 -18.05
C GLN A 76 11.93 -15.76 -17.59
N VAL A 77 12.19 -15.25 -16.39
CA VAL A 77 11.56 -14.02 -15.89
C VAL A 77 12.01 -12.81 -16.72
N ALA A 78 13.30 -12.71 -17.04
CA ALA A 78 13.85 -11.65 -17.87
C ALA A 78 13.17 -11.59 -19.25
N GLU A 79 13.04 -12.74 -19.92
CA GLU A 79 12.36 -12.88 -21.20
C GLU A 79 10.88 -12.52 -21.10
N ARG A 80 10.16 -13.13 -20.14
CA ARG A 80 8.69 -12.98 -20.02
C ARG A 80 8.25 -11.55 -19.69
N PHE A 81 9.05 -10.82 -18.92
CA PHE A 81 8.71 -9.47 -18.46
C PHE A 81 9.51 -8.36 -19.15
N GLY A 82 10.36 -8.69 -20.11
CA GLY A 82 11.16 -7.71 -20.86
C GLY A 82 12.16 -6.94 -19.99
N ILE A 83 12.75 -7.61 -19.00
CA ILE A 83 13.74 -7.01 -18.08
C ILE A 83 15.10 -7.69 -18.23
N SER A 84 16.16 -7.01 -17.81
CA SER A 84 17.49 -7.65 -17.80
C SER A 84 17.56 -8.79 -16.77
N VAL A 85 18.38 -9.82 -17.04
CA VAL A 85 18.63 -10.92 -16.10
C VAL A 85 19.17 -10.40 -14.75
N ARG A 86 20.02 -9.35 -14.79
CA ARG A 86 20.53 -8.67 -13.60
C ARG A 86 19.40 -8.04 -12.77
N THR A 87 18.43 -7.42 -13.44
CA THR A 87 17.24 -6.86 -12.79
C THR A 87 16.39 -7.97 -12.16
N ALA A 88 16.16 -9.07 -12.89
CA ALA A 88 15.42 -10.22 -12.38
C ALA A 88 16.09 -10.84 -11.14
N GLN A 89 17.42 -11.00 -11.15
CA GLN A 89 18.21 -11.45 -10.00
C GLN A 89 18.08 -10.48 -8.81
N ARG A 90 18.15 -9.17 -9.06
CA ARG A 90 17.98 -8.16 -8.01
C ARG A 90 16.60 -8.26 -7.36
N ILE A 91 15.54 -8.44 -8.14
CA ILE A 91 14.17 -8.59 -7.63
C ILE A 91 14.03 -9.87 -6.79
N ARG A 92 14.61 -10.99 -7.25
CA ARG A 92 14.61 -12.26 -6.51
C ARG A 92 15.24 -12.13 -5.12
N ASN A 93 16.32 -11.37 -5.00
CA ASN A 93 17.04 -11.16 -3.73
C ASN A 93 16.39 -10.09 -2.83
N PHE A 94 15.43 -9.33 -3.36
CA PHE A 94 14.82 -8.18 -2.68
C PHE A 94 13.69 -8.58 -1.70
N SER A 95 13.65 -9.84 -1.24
CA SER A 95 12.72 -10.28 -0.18
C SER A 95 13.04 -9.69 1.20
N ASN A 96 14.15 -8.94 1.33
CA ASN A 96 14.59 -8.30 2.58
C ASN A 96 14.00 -6.90 2.80
N TYR A 97 12.75 -6.64 2.40
CA TYR A 97 12.05 -5.46 2.94
C TYR A 97 11.60 -5.80 4.35
N VAL A 98 12.53 -5.59 5.28
CA VAL A 98 12.28 -5.55 6.72
C VAL A 98 11.26 -4.43 6.94
N GLU A 99 10.16 -4.74 7.64
CA GLU A 99 9.33 -3.72 8.28
C GLU A 99 10.29 -2.74 8.96
N ARG A 100 10.36 -1.48 8.49
CA ARG A 100 10.95 -0.44 9.34
C ARG A 100 10.02 -0.32 10.54
N ALA A 101 10.25 -1.12 11.57
CA ALA A 101 9.89 -0.77 12.92
C ALA A 101 10.56 0.60 13.14
N PRO A 102 9.79 1.68 13.37
CA PRO A 102 10.41 2.91 13.82
C PRO A 102 11.08 2.58 15.15
N GLU A 103 12.40 2.72 15.21
CA GLU A 103 13.12 2.71 16.47
C GLU A 103 12.45 3.74 17.38
N LEU A 104 11.79 3.26 18.43
CA LEU A 104 11.35 4.09 19.55
C LEU A 104 12.63 4.54 20.26
N MET A 105 13.06 5.77 19.98
CA MET A 105 13.89 6.57 20.89
C MET A 105 12.98 7.28 21.90
#